data_AF-A0A9P3E202-F1
#
_entry.id   AF-A0A9P3E202-F1
#
_cell.length_a   1.000
_cell.length_b   1.000
_cell.length_c   1.000
_cell.angle_alpha   90.00
_cell.angle_beta   90.00
_cell.angle_gamma   90.00
#
_symmetry.space_group_name_H-M   'P 1'
#
loop_
_entity.id
_entity.type
_entity.pdbx_description
1 polymer ?
#
loop_
_entity_poly.entity_id
_entity_poly.type
_entity_poly.pdbx_seq_one_letter_code
_entity_poly.pdbx_strand_id
1 'polypeptide(L)'
;MAPKRSSSPLDSDGSSTPRSNVFTPVKKPKPAASESKPKREIRKWTASEDLVLAELIDSTLKNHIWETVKADGRLAYRGCDGVKKHVAGLVKKLGK
;
A
#
# COMPACT_ATOMS: atom_id res chain seq x y z
N MET A 1 26.63 -27.76 -31.25
CA MET A 1 25.28 -28.32 -30.99
C MET A 1 24.25 -27.34 -31.54
N ALA A 2 23.30 -27.83 -32.34
CA ALA A 2 22.21 -27.11 -33.01
C ALA A 2 20.90 -27.19 -32.16
N PRO A 3 19.69 -26.81 -32.64
CA PRO A 3 19.19 -25.44 -32.79
C PRO A 3 17.74 -25.20 -32.23
N LYS A 4 17.28 -23.95 -32.42
CA LYS A 4 15.95 -23.28 -32.38
C LYS A 4 14.60 -24.07 -32.33
N ARG A 5 13.65 -23.42 -31.61
CA ARG A 5 12.20 -23.13 -31.88
C ARG A 5 11.13 -24.24 -31.80
N SER A 6 9.88 -23.73 -31.62
CA SER A 6 8.54 -24.33 -31.73
C SER A 6 7.96 -24.91 -30.43
N SER A 7 6.66 -24.81 -30.10
CA SER A 7 5.46 -24.17 -30.71
C SER A 7 4.28 -24.58 -29.80
N SER A 8 3.45 -23.66 -29.33
CA SER A 8 2.06 -23.46 -29.84
C SER A 8 0.97 -23.97 -28.88
N PRO A 9 -0.27 -23.46 -29.04
CA PRO A 9 -1.27 -23.26 -27.99
C PRO A 9 -2.37 -24.33 -28.03
N LEU A 10 -3.25 -24.32 -27.03
CA LEU A 10 -4.51 -25.06 -27.06
C LEU A 10 -5.65 -24.14 -26.62
N ASP A 11 -6.29 -23.56 -27.63
CA ASP A 11 -7.71 -23.26 -27.62
C ASP A 11 -8.51 -24.56 -27.42
N SER A 12 -9.58 -24.51 -26.63
CA SER A 12 -10.66 -25.49 -26.73
C SER A 12 -11.99 -24.75 -26.73
N ASP A 13 -12.45 -24.56 -27.96
CA ASP A 13 -13.79 -24.23 -28.39
C ASP A 13 -14.81 -25.25 -27.86
N GLY A 14 -16.00 -24.80 -27.47
CA GLY A 14 -16.99 -25.65 -26.83
C GLY A 14 -18.40 -25.08 -26.75
N SER A 15 -18.96 -24.79 -27.92
CA SER A 15 -20.36 -25.05 -28.35
C SER A 15 -21.57 -24.64 -27.48
N SER A 16 -22.51 -24.02 -28.19
CA SER A 16 -23.80 -23.46 -27.75
C SER A 16 -24.94 -24.48 -27.53
N THR A 17 -25.96 -23.98 -26.81
CA THR A 17 -27.42 -24.28 -26.85
C THR A 17 -28.03 -25.04 -25.63
N PRO A 18 -29.36 -24.97 -25.39
CA PRO A 18 -29.95 -24.00 -24.46
C PRO A 18 -30.76 -24.69 -23.35
N ARG A 19 -30.84 -24.09 -22.16
CA ARG A 19 -31.87 -24.48 -21.17
C ARG A 19 -32.63 -23.27 -20.68
N SER A 20 -33.80 -23.07 -21.29
CA SER A 20 -34.90 -22.31 -20.74
C SER A 20 -35.30 -22.90 -19.40
N ASN A 21 -34.86 -22.27 -18.31
CA ASN A 21 -35.52 -22.40 -17.03
C ASN A 21 -36.02 -21.02 -16.64
N VAL A 22 -37.29 -20.77 -16.99
CA VAL A 22 -38.11 -19.73 -16.38
C VAL A 22 -38.20 -20.07 -14.89
N PHE A 23 -37.27 -19.55 -14.11
CA PHE A 23 -37.38 -19.48 -12.66
C PHE A 23 -37.78 -18.06 -12.34
N THR A 24 -39.07 -17.85 -12.10
CA THR A 24 -39.54 -16.65 -11.41
C THR A 24 -38.86 -16.59 -10.04
N PRO A 25 -38.07 -15.56 -9.72
CA PRO A 25 -37.58 -15.40 -8.37
C PRO A 25 -38.77 -15.02 -7.48
N VAL A 26 -39.24 -15.99 -6.69
CA VAL A 26 -40.12 -15.72 -5.55
C VAL A 26 -39.38 -14.72 -4.66
N LYS A 27 -39.90 -13.49 -4.60
CA LYS A 27 -39.40 -12.43 -3.71
C LYS A 27 -39.53 -12.92 -2.27
N LYS A 28 -38.46 -13.48 -1.72
CA LYS A 28 -38.32 -13.66 -0.27
C LYS A 28 -38.41 -12.27 0.37
N PRO A 29 -39.26 -12.08 1.40
CA PRO A 29 -39.25 -10.86 2.18
C PRO A 29 -37.84 -10.63 2.72
N LYS A 30 -37.25 -9.49 2.35
CA LYS A 30 -35.97 -9.02 2.86
C LYS A 30 -36.12 -8.90 4.39
N PRO A 31 -35.35 -9.64 5.21
CA PRO A 31 -35.40 -9.45 6.65
C PRO A 31 -35.02 -8.00 6.97
N ALA A 32 -35.75 -7.43 7.92
CA ALA A 32 -35.63 -6.05 8.36
C ALA A 32 -34.15 -5.69 8.64
N ALA A 33 -33.84 -4.43 8.32
CA ALA A 33 -32.51 -3.84 8.39
C ALA A 33 -31.68 -4.37 9.56
N SER A 34 -30.65 -5.16 9.25
CA SER A 34 -29.60 -5.49 10.19
C SER A 34 -29.00 -4.18 10.69
N GLU A 35 -29.00 -3.99 12.01
CA GLU A 35 -28.36 -2.88 12.71
C GLU A 35 -27.00 -2.56 12.06
N SER A 36 -26.93 -1.39 11.44
CA SER A 36 -25.74 -0.92 10.78
C SER A 36 -24.63 -0.78 11.82
N LYS A 37 -23.60 -1.63 11.72
CA LYS A 37 -22.36 -1.52 12.49
C LYS A 37 -21.92 -0.04 12.52
N PRO A 38 -21.46 0.50 13.66
CA PRO A 38 -21.05 1.90 13.74
C PRO A 38 -20.02 2.17 12.65
N LYS A 39 -20.41 3.03 11.71
CA LYS A 39 -19.56 3.43 10.59
C LYS A 39 -18.38 4.17 11.20
N ARG A 40 -17.17 3.59 11.10
CA ARG A 40 -15.96 4.25 11.59
C ARG A 40 -15.85 5.61 10.89
N GLU A 41 -15.94 6.69 11.66
CA GLU A 41 -15.71 8.02 11.13
C GLU A 41 -14.26 8.12 10.68
N ILE A 42 -14.08 8.45 9.40
CA ILE A 42 -12.76 8.73 8.86
C ILE A 42 -12.39 10.14 9.32
N ARG A 43 -11.50 10.21 10.31
CA ARG A 43 -10.95 11.49 10.77
C ARG A 43 -10.01 12.04 9.69
N LYS A 44 -10.23 13.29 9.33
CA LYS A 44 -9.32 14.02 8.43
C LYS A 44 -8.12 14.50 9.24
N TRP A 45 -6.94 14.41 8.66
CA TRP A 45 -5.74 15.03 9.22
C TRP A 45 -5.95 16.54 9.33
N THR A 46 -5.65 17.06 10.52
CA THR A 46 -5.64 18.49 10.81
C THR A 46 -4.22 19.05 10.74
N ALA A 47 -4.09 20.34 10.43
CA ALA A 47 -2.79 21.00 10.37
C ALA A 47 -2.00 20.92 11.71
N SER A 48 -2.71 20.87 12.83
CA SER A 48 -2.10 20.67 14.15
C SER A 48 -1.52 19.27 14.32
N GLU A 49 -2.21 18.23 13.84
CA GLU A 49 -1.70 16.86 13.86
C GLU A 49 -0.50 16.70 12.94
N ASP A 50 -0.51 17.36 11.77
CA ASP A 50 0.62 17.35 10.84
C ASP A 50 1.88 17.98 11.46
N LEU A 51 1.74 19.08 12.22
CA LEU A 51 2.85 19.70 12.95
C LEU A 51 3.43 18.76 14.01
N VAL A 52 2.57 18.16 14.84
CA VAL A 52 3.00 17.21 15.88
C VAL A 52 3.69 16.00 15.25
N LEU A 53 3.14 15.47 14.14
CA LEU A 53 3.73 14.36 13.42
C LEU A 53 5.10 14.73 12.83
N ALA A 54 5.24 15.93 12.26
CA ALA A 54 6.51 16.41 11.72
C ALA A 54 7.58 16.52 12.81
N GLU A 55 7.24 17.04 13.99
CA GLU A 55 8.15 17.12 15.15
C GLU A 55 8.57 15.72 15.65
N LEU A 56 7.64 14.78 15.72
CA LEU A 56 7.92 13.39 16.10
C LEU A 56 8.83 12.68 15.10
N ILE A 57 8.61 12.90 13.80
CA ILE A 57 9.48 12.36 12.75
C ILE A 57 10.89 12.95 12.89
N ASP A 58 11.02 14.28 13.00
CA ASP A 58 12.31 14.95 13.08
C ASP A 58 13.12 14.51 14.33
N SER A 59 12.47 14.43 15.50
CA SER A 59 13.11 13.95 16.73
C SER A 59 13.56 12.49 16.62
N THR A 60 12.73 11.61 16.06
CA THR A 60 13.06 10.20 15.86
C THR A 60 14.25 10.04 14.90
N LEU A 61 14.24 10.77 13.79
CA LEU A 61 15.32 10.74 12.80
C LEU A 61 16.64 11.25 13.43
N LYS A 62 16.62 12.34 14.18
CA LYS A 62 17.83 12.88 14.83
C LYS A 62 18.50 11.90 15.79
N ASN A 63 17.68 11.13 16.54
CA ASN A 63 18.16 10.26 17.61
C ASN A 63 18.52 8.86 17.11
N HIS A 64 17.77 8.29 16.16
CA HIS A 64 17.89 6.87 15.81
C HIS A 64 18.39 6.58 14.40
N ILE A 65 18.39 7.56 13.47
CA ILE A 65 18.76 7.27 12.08
C ILE A 65 20.20 6.80 11.92
N TRP A 66 21.11 7.30 12.75
CA TRP A 66 22.52 6.93 12.64
C TRP A 66 22.74 5.48 13.08
N GLU A 67 22.12 5.07 14.18
CA GLU A 67 22.25 3.68 14.67
C GLU A 67 21.68 2.67 13.67
N THR A 68 20.54 2.98 13.06
CA THR A 68 19.96 2.11 12.02
C THR A 68 20.82 2.04 10.77
N VAL A 69 21.36 3.18 10.32
CA VAL A 69 22.27 3.23 9.16
C VAL A 69 23.59 2.53 9.43
N LYS A 70 24.13 2.66 10.64
CA LYS A 70 25.34 1.98 11.08
C LYS A 70 25.12 0.46 11.12
N ALA A 71 23.94 0.00 11.56
CA ALA A 71 23.59 -1.42 11.58
C ALA A 71 23.44 -2.03 10.17
N ASP A 72 22.86 -1.31 9.21
CA ASP A 72 22.77 -1.76 7.80
C ASP A 72 24.14 -1.71 7.09
N GLY A 73 25.04 -0.82 7.51
CA GLY A 73 26.43 -0.76 7.03
C GLY A 73 26.63 -0.17 5.63
N ARG A 74 25.60 -0.17 4.77
CA ARG A 74 25.69 0.31 3.38
C ARG A 74 26.09 1.77 3.26
N LEU A 75 25.68 2.59 4.22
CA LEU A 75 25.93 4.04 4.24
C LEU A 75 26.87 4.45 5.39
N ALA A 76 27.49 3.49 6.10
CA ALA A 76 28.37 3.77 7.23
C ALA A 76 29.57 4.66 6.84
N TYR A 77 30.05 4.54 5.60
CA TYR A 77 31.16 5.35 5.06
C TYR A 77 30.84 6.86 4.95
N ARG A 78 29.55 7.25 4.98
CA ARG A 78 29.14 8.67 4.99
C ARG A 78 29.29 9.33 6.36
N GLY A 79 29.40 8.52 7.41
CA GLY A 79 29.48 8.98 8.80
C GLY A 79 28.18 9.58 9.33
N CYS A 80 28.13 9.78 10.64
CA CYS A 80 26.95 10.29 11.35
C CYS A 80 26.48 11.65 10.80
N ASP A 81 27.42 12.58 10.62
CA ASP A 81 27.11 13.93 10.14
C ASP A 81 26.63 13.96 8.68
N GLY A 82 27.20 13.12 7.82
CA GLY A 82 26.79 13.03 6.42
C GLY A 82 25.34 12.55 6.29
N VAL A 83 24.98 11.52 7.08
CA VAL A 83 23.62 10.98 7.11
C VAL A 83 22.63 12.01 7.66
N LYS A 84 22.94 12.66 8.80
CA LYS A 84 22.07 13.68 9.40
C LYS A 84 21.81 14.87 8.46
N LYS A 85 22.84 15.39 7.81
CA LYS A 85 22.72 16.48 6.83
C LYS A 85 21.87 16.07 5.63
N HIS A 86 22.04 14.84 5.13
CA HIS A 86 21.26 14.34 4.00
C HIS A 86 19.78 14.19 4.35
N VAL A 87 19.47 13.64 5.52
CA VAL A 87 18.09 13.50 6.02
C VAL A 87 17.43 14.86 6.22
N ALA A 88 18.13 15.83 6.82
CA ALA A 88 17.60 17.19 6.96
C ALA A 88 17.28 17.84 5.60
N GLY A 89 18.09 17.56 4.57
CA GLY A 89 17.81 17.98 3.20
C GLY A 89 16.57 17.30 2.59
N LEU A 90 16.39 16.01 2.84
CA LEU A 90 15.21 15.26 2.39
C LEU A 90 13.92 15.77 3.04
N VAL A 91 13.92 16.00 4.35
CA VAL A 91 12.75 16.54 5.07
C VAL A 91 12.38 17.92 4.55
N LYS A 92 13.35 18.80 4.32
CA LYS A 92 13.12 20.13 3.71
C LYS A 92 12.58 20.05 2.29
N LYS A 93 12.94 19.01 1.53
CA LYS A 93 12.43 18.80 0.17
C LYS A 93 11.01 18.27 0.17
N LEU A 94 10.62 17.46 1.15
CA LEU A 94 9.25 16.96 1.31
C LEU A 94 8.28 18.00 1.88
N GLY A 95 8.77 18.96 2.67
CA GLY A 95 7.97 20.06 3.20
C GLY A 95 7.77 21.25 2.25
N LYS A 96 8.28 21.16 1.01
CA LYS A 96 8.06 22.12 -0.08
C LYS A 96 7.10 21.53 -1.11
#